data_AF-A0A2U3Q367-F1
#
_entry.id   AF-A0A2U3Q367-F1
#
_cell.length_a   1.000
_cell.length_b   1.000
_cell.length_c   1.000
_cell.angle_alpha   90.00
_cell.angle_beta   90.00
_cell.angle_gamma   90.00
#
_symmetry.space_group_name_H-M   'P 1'
#
loop_
_entity.id
_entity.type
_entity.pdbx_description
1 polymer ?
#
loop_
_entity_poly.entity_id
_entity_poly.type
_entity_poly.pdbx_seq_one_letter_code
_entity_poly.pdbx_strand_id
1 'polypeptide(L)' 'MSRGDELKELAGDLSRAAERARRLGLPTTVYLLSMALVEVREAAAASDDGDDHGAA' A
#
# COMPACT_ATOMS: atom_id res chain seq x y z
N MET A 1 -9.08 13.91 -4.60
CA MET A 1 -8.16 13.09 -3.79
C MET A 1 -6.76 13.29 -4.33
N SER A 2 -5.75 13.31 -3.47
CA SER A 2 -4.35 13.31 -3.90
C SER A 2 -3.96 11.91 -4.37
N ARG A 3 -2.95 11.80 -5.25
CA ARG A 3 -2.32 10.51 -5.58
C ARG A 3 -1.85 9.77 -4.34
N GLY A 4 -1.36 10.50 -3.32
CA GLY A 4 -1.00 9.92 -2.03
C GLY A 4 -2.19 9.31 -1.28
N ASP A 5 -3.36 9.93 -1.36
CA ASP A 5 -4.59 9.40 -0.73
C ASP A 5 -5.04 8.11 -1.42
N GLU A 6 -5.00 8.07 -2.75
CA GLU A 6 -5.34 6.88 -3.54
C GLU A 6 -4.39 5.71 -3.22
N LEU A 7 -3.09 5.98 -3.05
CA LEU A 7 -2.10 4.97 -2.66
C LEU A 7 -2.33 4.47 -1.22
N LYS A 8 -2.69 5.36 -0.29
CA LYS A 8 -3.04 5.00 1.10
C LYS A 8 -4.30 4.12 1.14
N GLU A 9 -5.32 4.43 0.33
CA GLU A 9 -6.53 3.61 0.19
C GLU A 9 -6.22 2.23 -0.39
N LEU A 10 -5.46 2.18 -1.49
CA LEU A 10 -5.05 0.93 -2.14
C LEU A 10 -4.25 0.04 -1.20
N ALA A 11 -3.34 0.60 -0.39
CA ALA A 11 -2.61 -0.15 0.63
C ALA A 11 -3.55 -0.77 1.67
N GLY A 12 -4.61 -0.06 2.06
CA GLY A 12 -5.66 -0.56 2.95
C GLY A 12 -6.40 -1.77 2.35
N ASP A 13 -6.77 -1.68 1.08
CA ASP A 13 -7.48 -2.76 0.38
C ASP A 13 -6.62 -4.00 0.15
N LEU A 14 -5.36 -3.81 -0.24
CA LEU A 14 -4.40 -4.90 -0.37
C LEU A 14 -4.17 -5.62 0.96
N SER A 15 -4.08 -4.87 2.07
CA SER A 15 -3.97 -5.46 3.41
C SER A 15 -5.18 -6.33 3.75
N ARG A 16 -6.41 -5.83 3.53
CA ARG A 16 -7.66 -6.59 3.77
C ARG A 16 -7.74 -7.84 2.88
N ALA A 17 -7.33 -7.73 1.62
CA ALA A 17 -7.30 -8.84 0.68
C ALA A 17 -6.30 -9.92 1.13
N ALA A 18 -5.10 -9.52 1.56
CA ALA A 18 -4.06 -10.43 2.05
C ALA A 18 -4.53 -11.22 3.29
N GLU A 19 -5.20 -10.55 4.23
CA GLU A 19 -5.81 -11.22 5.38
C GLU A 19 -6.89 -12.21 4.97
N ARG A 20 -7.74 -11.86 4.01
CA ARG A 20 -8.78 -12.75 3.49
C ARG A 20 -8.16 -13.98 2.80
N ALA A 21 -7.14 -13.80 1.99
CA ALA A 21 -6.40 -14.88 1.34
C ALA A 21 -5.73 -15.81 2.37
N ARG A 22 -5.19 -15.24 3.46
CA ARG A 22 -4.62 -16.01 4.57
C ARG A 22 -5.68 -16.89 5.24
N ARG A 23 -6.86 -16.35 5.54
CA ARG A 23 -7.99 -17.10 6.12
C ARG A 23 -8.51 -18.20 5.19
N LEU A 24 -8.41 -18.02 3.89
CA LEU A 24 -8.83 -19.00 2.87
C LEU A 24 -7.76 -20.07 2.56
N GLY A 25 -6.58 -20.02 3.19
CA GLY A 25 -5.52 -20.99 2.93
C GLY A 25 -4.92 -20.87 1.53
N LEU A 26 -4.83 -19.65 0.99
CA LEU A 26 -4.27 -19.36 -0.34
C LEU A 26 -2.84 -18.76 -0.23
N PRO A 27 -1.80 -19.56 0.05
CA PRO A 27 -0.47 -19.05 0.39
C PRO A 27 0.17 -18.26 -0.76
N THR A 28 0.04 -18.71 -2.01
CA THR A 28 0.56 -17.99 -3.18
C THR A 28 -0.11 -16.62 -3.35
N THR A 29 -1.42 -16.55 -3.10
CA THR A 29 -2.17 -15.28 -3.17
C THR A 29 -1.72 -14.32 -2.07
N VAL A 30 -1.49 -14.81 -0.85
CA VAL A 30 -0.92 -13.99 0.23
C VAL A 30 0.44 -13.42 -0.17
N TYR A 31 1.31 -14.24 -0.76
CA TYR A 31 2.63 -13.79 -1.24
C TYR A 31 2.49 -12.64 -2.24
N LEU A 32 1.68 -12.82 -3.30
CA LEU A 32 1.50 -11.79 -4.33
C LEU A 32 0.91 -10.50 -3.78
N LEU A 33 -0.11 -10.59 -2.93
CA LEU A 33 -0.73 -9.42 -2.30
C LEU A 33 0.22 -8.71 -1.33
N SER A 34 1.07 -9.46 -0.61
CA SER A 34 2.05 -8.87 0.30
C SER A 34 3.14 -8.13 -0.48
N MET A 35 3.57 -8.68 -1.62
CA MET A 35 4.54 -8.03 -2.50
C MET A 35 3.97 -6.74 -3.09
N ALA A 36 2.74 -6.79 -3.62
CA ALA A 36 2.06 -5.60 -4.13
C ALA A 36 1.86 -4.52 -3.04
N LEU A 37 1.55 -4.93 -1.80
CA LEU A 37 1.41 -4.01 -0.67
C LEU A 37 2.71 -3.27 -0.34
N VAL A 38 3.87 -3.92 -0.46
CA VAL A 38 5.18 -3.28 -0.27
C VAL A 38 5.39 -2.19 -1.33
N GLU A 39 5.19 -2.51 -2.60
CA GLU A 39 5.34 -1.57 -3.72
C GLU A 39 4.45 -0.32 -3.55
N VAL A 40 3.18 -0.52 -3.18
CA VAL A 40 2.25 0.60 -2.96
C VAL A 40 2.65 1.46 -1.76
N ARG A 41 3.18 0.87 -0.69
CA ARG A 41 3.65 1.63 0.48
C ARG A 41 4.89 2.46 0.15
N GLU A 42 5.81 1.92 -0.63
CA GLU A 42 6.98 2.66 -1.10
C GLU A 42 6.57 3.83 -2.00
N ALA A 43 5.63 3.60 -2.93
CA ALA A 43 5.08 4.66 -3.76
C ALA A 43 4.34 5.74 -2.94
N ALA A 44 3.63 5.34 -1.89
CA ALA A 44 2.94 6.26 -0.99
C ALA A 44 3.94 7.13 -0.20
N ALA A 45 5.00 6.53 0.35
CA ALA A 45 6.05 7.25 1.07
C ALA A 45 6.76 8.27 0.18
N ALA A 46 7.12 7.87 -1.05
CA ALA A 46 7.72 8.77 -2.03
C ALA A 46 6.78 9.91 -2.49
N SER A 47 5.48 9.78 -2.24
CA SER A 47 4.50 10.84 -2.54
C SER A 47 4.27 11.81 -1.38
N ASP A 48 4.68 11.45 -0.15
CA ASP A 48 4.55 12.28 1.07
C ASP A 48 5.78 13.21 1.22
N ASP A 49 6.98 12.78 0.78
CA ASP A 49 8.24 13.55 0.81
C ASP A 49 8.25 14.81 -0.08
N GLY A 50 7.18 15.06 -0.87
CA GLY A 50 7.04 16.25 -1.72
C GLY A 50 6.50 17.49 -1.01
N ASP A 51 6.00 17.37 0.22
CA ASP A 51 5.31 18.46 0.95
C ASP A 51 6.15 19.09 2.09
N ASP A 52 7.43 18.69 2.27
CA ASP A 52 8.37 19.33 3.22
C ASP A 52 9.49 20.09 2.49
N HIS A 53 9.12 21.10 1.70
CA HIS A 53 10.06 22.14 1.30
C HIS A 53 9.44 23.52 1.47
N GLY A 54 9.45 24.01 2.72
CA GLY A 54 8.93 25.34 3.02
C GLY A 54 9.12 25.84 4.45
N ALA A 55 10.36 26.07 4.89
CA ALA A 55 10.79 27.34 5.50
C ALA A 55 12.27 27.30 5.87
N ALA A 56 12.96 28.38 5.47
CA ALA A 56 14.39 28.67 5.52
C ALA A 56 15.02 28.71 6.92
#